data_AF-A0A2G6EQ26-F1
#
_entry.id   AF-A0A2G6EQ26-F1
#
_cell.length_a   1.000
_cell.length_b   1.000
_cell.length_c   1.000
_cell.angle_alpha   90.00
_cell.angle_beta   90.00
_cell.angle_gamma   90.00
#
_symmetry.space_group_name_H-M   'P 1'
#
loop_
_entity.id
_entity.type
_entity.pdbx_description
1 polymer ?
#
loop_
_entity_poly.entity_id
_entity_poly.type
_entity_poly.pdbx_seq_one_letter_code
_entity_poly.pdbx_strand_id
1 'polypeptide(L)'
;AQLVIEAQKHGVPVISAMGAGNRLDVSKARIAQLDKTVGCPLAREMRRRLRALQGNLKYPVIFSDEPRRPPQVNNISSEHYREKATNGTISYLPAVFGVLLAGEIVRALLVEINTGAN
;
A
#
# COMPACT_ATOMS: atom_id res chain seq x y z
N ALA A 1 -4.36 3.67 8.55
CA ALA A 1 -4.90 5.06 8.53
C ALA A 1 -4.44 5.85 9.74
N GLN A 2 -4.69 5.40 10.97
CA GLN A 2 -4.30 6.15 12.18
C GLN A 2 -2.82 6.56 12.21
N LEU A 3 -1.90 5.62 11.93
CA LEU A 3 -0.47 5.93 11.87
C LEU A 3 -0.14 7.06 10.86
N VAL A 4 -0.76 7.03 9.68
CA VAL A 4 -0.50 8.03 8.63
C VAL A 4 -1.05 9.39 9.02
N ILE A 5 -2.25 9.46 9.62
CA ILE A 5 -2.79 10.76 10.06
C ILE A 5 -1.96 11.35 11.20
N GLU A 6 -1.50 10.53 12.15
CA GLU A 6 -0.65 11.03 13.24
C GLU A 6 0.71 11.50 12.72
N ALA A 7 1.34 10.77 11.80
CA ALA A 7 2.56 11.23 11.14
C ALA A 7 2.35 12.59 10.43
N GLN A 8 1.25 12.73 9.68
CA GLN A 8 0.90 13.98 8.99
C GLN A 8 0.71 15.15 9.96
N LYS A 9 0.02 14.94 11.09
CA LYS A 9 -0.18 15.98 12.11
C LYS A 9 1.12 16.47 12.74
N HIS A 10 2.12 15.59 12.84
CA HIS A 10 3.42 15.90 13.42
C HIS A 10 4.47 16.32 12.38
N GLY A 11 4.07 16.49 11.11
CA GLY A 11 5.00 16.85 10.04
C GLY A 11 6.04 15.77 9.72
N VAL A 12 5.77 14.51 10.09
CA VAL A 12 6.67 13.39 9.82
C VAL A 12 6.40 12.85 8.40
N PRO A 13 7.39 12.87 7.48
CA PRO A 13 7.24 12.31 6.15
C PRO A 13 6.87 10.83 6.22
N VAL A 14 5.93 10.40 5.36
CA VAL A 14 5.42 9.03 5.37
C VAL A 14 5.27 8.49 3.96
N ILE A 15 5.69 7.24 3.79
CA ILE A 15 5.42 6.39 2.63
C ILE A 15 4.72 5.12 3.13
N SER A 16 3.91 4.48 2.31
CA SER A 16 3.25 3.22 2.72
C SER A 16 3.14 2.20 1.59
N ALA A 17 3.23 0.93 1.94
CA ALA A 17 2.93 -0.18 1.03
C ALA A 17 1.45 -0.55 1.12
N MET A 18 0.78 -0.61 -0.03
CA MET A 18 -0.61 -1.04 -0.17
C MET A 18 -0.68 -2.56 -0.34
N GLY A 19 -1.85 -3.10 -0.68
CA GLY A 19 -2.06 -4.54 -0.73
C GLY A 19 -1.31 -5.20 -1.88
N ALA A 20 -0.55 -6.25 -1.59
CA ALA A 20 0.11 -7.15 -2.56
C ALA A 20 -0.64 -8.48 -2.78
N GLY A 21 -1.70 -8.76 -2.02
CA GLY A 21 -2.45 -10.02 -2.11
C GLY A 21 -3.14 -10.23 -3.45
N ASN A 22 -3.27 -11.51 -3.83
CA ASN A 22 -3.87 -12.04 -5.06
C ASN A 22 -3.29 -11.42 -6.35
N ARG A 23 -1.97 -11.21 -6.35
CA ARG A 23 -1.20 -10.64 -7.46
C ARG A 23 0.11 -11.40 -7.64
N LEU A 24 0.58 -11.48 -8.88
CA LEU A 24 1.84 -12.14 -9.24
C LEU A 24 2.77 -11.25 -10.08
N ASP A 25 2.24 -10.31 -10.85
CA ASP A 25 3.06 -9.59 -11.83
C ASP A 25 3.86 -8.48 -11.16
N VAL A 26 5.16 -8.72 -10.94
CA VAL A 26 6.09 -7.72 -10.38
C VAL A 26 6.20 -6.48 -11.26
N SER A 27 6.03 -6.61 -12.58
CA SER A 27 6.09 -5.48 -13.52
C SER A 27 4.92 -4.51 -13.35
N LYS A 28 3.91 -4.88 -12.56
CA LYS A 28 2.74 -4.07 -12.20
C LYS A 28 2.90 -3.34 -10.87
N ALA A 29 4.04 -3.47 -10.19
CA ALA A 29 4.35 -2.65 -9.03
C ALA A 29 4.56 -1.18 -9.45
N ARG A 30 3.98 -0.25 -8.69
CA ARG A 30 3.96 1.19 -8.99
C ARG A 30 4.23 1.99 -7.73
N ILE A 31 4.87 3.14 -7.92
CA ILE A 31 4.97 4.21 -6.92
C ILE A 31 4.08 5.35 -7.41
N ALA A 32 3.16 5.81 -6.59
CA ALA A 32 2.30 6.95 -6.91
C ALA A 32 1.81 7.65 -5.65
N GLN A 33 1.22 8.83 -5.80
CA GLN A 33 0.45 9.45 -4.72
C GLN A 33 -0.79 8.60 -4.39
N LEU A 34 -1.18 8.50 -3.11
CA LEU A 34 -2.29 7.65 -2.69
C LEU A 34 -3.59 7.96 -3.45
N ASP A 35 -3.87 9.23 -3.73
CA ASP A 35 -5.05 9.68 -4.49
C ASP A 35 -5.09 9.19 -5.94
N LYS A 36 -3.94 8.86 -6.55
CA LYS A 36 -3.82 8.37 -7.93
C LYS A 36 -3.83 6.85 -8.08
N THR A 37 -3.85 6.11 -6.97
CA THR A 37 -3.81 4.64 -7.04
C THR A 37 -5.10 4.03 -7.60
N VAL A 38 -4.96 3.03 -8.47
CA VAL A 38 -6.04 2.30 -9.14
C VAL A 38 -5.95 0.80 -8.82
N GLY A 39 -7.06 0.07 -8.97
CA GLY A 39 -7.06 -1.40 -8.86
C GLY A 39 -6.71 -1.99 -7.48
N CYS A 40 -6.43 -1.19 -6.46
CA CYS A 40 -6.00 -1.66 -5.14
C CYS A 40 -7.06 -1.45 -4.04
N PRO A 41 -7.70 -2.53 -3.53
CA PRO A 41 -8.72 -2.42 -2.49
C PRO A 41 -8.20 -1.79 -1.19
N LEU A 42 -6.98 -2.13 -0.77
CA LEU A 42 -6.37 -1.55 0.42
C LEU A 42 -6.12 -0.05 0.24
N ALA A 43 -5.64 0.38 -0.93
CA ALA A 43 -5.46 1.80 -1.22
C ALA A 43 -6.79 2.56 -1.25
N ARG A 44 -7.84 1.95 -1.80
CA ARG A 44 -9.20 2.51 -1.79
C ARG A 44 -9.71 2.70 -0.35
N GLU A 45 -9.53 1.70 0.49
CA GLU A 45 -9.92 1.78 1.90
C GLU A 45 -9.09 2.81 2.66
N MET A 46 -7.79 2.89 2.38
CA MET A 46 -6.90 3.89 2.97
C MET A 46 -7.35 5.31 2.60
N ARG A 47 -7.68 5.57 1.32
CA ARG A 47 -8.27 6.86 0.89
C ARG A 47 -9.56 7.17 1.63
N ARG A 48 -10.47 6.19 1.74
CA ARG A 48 -11.75 6.37 2.44
C ARG A 48 -11.53 6.76 3.90
N ARG A 49 -10.66 6.04 4.61
CA ARG A 49 -10.35 6.30 6.03
C ARG A 49 -9.64 7.64 6.24
N LEU A 50 -8.63 7.95 5.42
CA LEU A 50 -7.93 9.24 5.54
C LEU A 50 -8.83 10.43 5.25
N ARG A 51 -9.73 10.36 4.24
CA ARG A 51 -10.72 11.42 4.00
C ARG A 51 -11.62 11.64 5.21
N ALA A 52 -12.10 10.58 5.86
CA ALA A 52 -12.91 10.68 7.06
C ALA A 52 -12.14 11.33 8.23
N LEU A 53 -10.83 11.15 8.27
CA LEU A 53 -9.93 11.76 9.26
C LEU A 53 -9.38 13.13 8.81
N GLN A 54 -9.85 13.67 7.69
CA GLN A 54 -9.34 14.91 7.06
C GLN A 54 -7.83 14.88 6.78
N GLY A 55 -7.26 13.70 6.53
CA GLY A 55 -5.85 13.51 6.21
C GLY A 55 -5.50 13.81 4.75
N ASN A 56 -4.23 14.14 4.53
CA ASN A 56 -3.70 14.38 3.20
C ASN A 56 -3.57 13.06 2.42
N LEU A 57 -4.06 13.04 1.18
CA LEU A 57 -3.95 11.89 0.27
C LEU A 57 -2.75 12.00 -0.69
N LYS A 58 -2.06 13.14 -0.71
CA LYS A 58 -0.87 13.39 -1.52
C LYS A 58 0.38 13.00 -0.72
N TYR A 59 0.51 11.70 -0.47
CA TYR A 59 1.76 11.12 0.00
C TYR A 59 2.09 9.85 -0.82
N PRO A 60 3.38 9.50 -0.98
CA PRO A 60 3.81 8.40 -1.82
C PRO A 60 3.36 7.04 -1.25
N VAL A 61 2.94 6.14 -2.12
CA VAL A 61 2.62 4.76 -1.78
C VAL A 61 3.11 3.79 -2.85
N ILE A 62 3.45 2.58 -2.41
CA ILE A 62 3.73 1.44 -3.29
C ILE A 62 2.45 0.63 -3.42
N PHE A 63 2.03 0.32 -4.64
CA PHE A 63 0.88 -0.56 -4.90
C PHE A 63 1.10 -1.36 -6.18
N SER A 64 0.18 -2.26 -6.50
CA SER A 64 0.13 -2.88 -7.82
C SER A 64 -1.19 -2.59 -8.53
N ASP A 65 -1.08 -2.21 -9.80
CA ASP A 65 -2.19 -2.00 -10.72
C ASP A 65 -2.62 -3.30 -11.43
N GLU A 66 -2.02 -4.46 -11.09
CA GLU A 66 -2.51 -5.77 -11.53
C GLU A 66 -3.94 -5.97 -11.02
N PRO A 67 -4.89 -6.32 -11.91
CA PRO A 67 -6.21 -6.78 -11.51
C PRO A 67 -6.10 -7.92 -10.52
N ARG A 68 -6.70 -7.76 -9.33
CA ARG A 68 -6.63 -8.80 -8.30
C ARG A 68 -7.31 -10.08 -8.79
N ARG A 69 -6.71 -11.22 -8.44
CA ARG A 69 -7.33 -12.53 -8.62
C ARG A 69 -8.43 -12.73 -7.58
N PRO A 70 -9.46 -13.52 -7.89
CA PRO A 70 -10.47 -13.87 -6.90
C PRO A 70 -9.80 -14.53 -5.69
N PRO A 71 -10.25 -14.21 -4.46
CA PRO A 71 -9.79 -14.93 -3.27
C PRO A 71 -10.08 -16.42 -3.43
N GLN A 72 -9.21 -17.26 -2.86
CA GLN A 72 -9.56 -18.68 -2.76
C GLN A 72 -10.53 -18.85 -1.60
N VAL A 73 -11.67 -19.46 -1.90
CA VAL A 73 -12.62 -19.93 -0.91
C VAL A 73 -12.27 -21.39 -0.68
N ASN A 74 -11.68 -21.68 0.46
CA ASN A 74 -11.56 -23.05 0.91
C ASN A 74 -12.98 -23.51 1.28
N ASN A 75 -13.51 -24.49 0.55
CA ASN A 75 -14.83 -25.06 0.80
C ASN A 75 -14.80 -26.02 2.00
N ILE A 76 -14.18 -25.62 3.12
CA ILE A 76 -14.27 -26.35 4.39
C ILE A 76 -15.40 -25.69 5.18
N SER A 77 -16.62 -25.80 4.66
CA SER A 77 -17.81 -25.36 5.38
C SER A 77 -18.15 -26.42 6.43
N SER A 78 -17.81 -26.17 7.69
CA SER A 78 -18.50 -26.81 8.82
C SER A 78 -19.68 -25.92 9.23
N GLU A 79 -20.76 -26.51 9.75
CA GLU A 79 -22.03 -25.82 10.10
C GLU A 79 -21.88 -24.60 11.02
N HIS A 80 -20.70 -24.43 11.65
CA HIS A 80 -20.39 -23.32 12.57
C HIS A 80 -19.24 -22.41 12.13
N TYR A 81 -18.62 -22.63 10.97
CA TYR A 81 -17.48 -21.82 10.52
C TYR A 81 -17.61 -21.37 9.06
N ARG A 82 -17.89 -20.06 8.87
CA ARG A 82 -17.66 -19.40 7.58
C ARG A 82 -16.19 -19.00 7.50
N GLU A 83 -15.40 -19.80 6.79
CA GLU A 83 -13.99 -19.47 6.54
C GLU A 83 -13.91 -18.14 5.79
N LYS A 84 -13.13 -17.20 6.35
CA LYS A 84 -12.90 -15.90 5.69
C LYS A 84 -12.08 -16.17 4.44
N ALA A 85 -12.60 -15.72 3.29
CA ALA A 85 -11.87 -15.72 2.03
C ALA A 85 -10.43 -15.20 2.23
N THR A 86 -9.44 -16.05 1.96
CA THR A 86 -8.03 -15.71 2.18
C THR A 86 -7.48 -15.04 0.94
N ASN A 87 -6.76 -13.93 1.14
CA ASN A 87 -6.00 -13.29 0.08
C ASN A 87 -4.56 -13.81 0.15
N GLY A 88 -4.28 -14.90 -0.58
CA GLY A 88 -2.93 -15.42 -0.71
C GLY A 88 -2.00 -14.37 -1.31
N THR A 89 -0.72 -14.41 -0.96
CA THR A 89 0.29 -13.52 -1.55
C THR A 89 1.49 -14.36 -1.97
N ILE A 90 1.97 -14.15 -3.19
CA ILE A 90 3.18 -14.81 -3.66
C ILE A 90 4.40 -14.29 -2.90
N SER A 91 5.34 -15.17 -2.57
CA SER A 91 6.43 -14.91 -1.62
C SER A 91 7.29 -13.69 -1.97
N TYR A 92 7.55 -13.44 -3.25
CA TYR A 92 8.44 -12.35 -3.68
C TYR A 92 7.79 -10.96 -3.65
N LEU A 93 6.47 -10.86 -3.78
CA LEU A 93 5.84 -9.56 -4.03
C LEU A 93 5.90 -8.61 -2.81
N PRO A 94 5.72 -9.08 -1.57
CA PRO A 94 5.97 -8.26 -0.38
C PRO A 94 7.42 -7.76 -0.29
N ALA A 95 8.39 -8.62 -0.63
CA ALA A 95 9.80 -8.24 -0.62
C ALA A 95 10.10 -7.14 -1.67
N VAL A 96 9.59 -7.30 -2.90
CA VAL A 96 9.69 -6.26 -3.94
C VAL A 96 9.07 -4.95 -3.49
N PHE A 97 7.90 -4.96 -2.84
CA PHE A 97 7.27 -3.75 -2.32
C PHE A 97 8.13 -3.08 -1.25
N GLY A 98 8.75 -3.85 -0.36
CA GLY A 98 9.67 -3.35 0.66
C GLY A 98 10.91 -2.69 0.05
N VAL A 99 11.52 -3.33 -0.95
CA VAL A 99 12.69 -2.77 -1.66
C VAL A 99 12.34 -1.48 -2.41
N LEU A 100 11.19 -1.44 -3.10
CA LEU A 100 10.72 -0.22 -3.76
C LEU A 100 10.47 0.92 -2.78
N LEU A 101 9.88 0.62 -1.62
CA LEU A 101 9.64 1.58 -0.55
C LEU A 101 10.96 2.13 0.00
N ALA A 102 11.93 1.27 0.31
CA ALA A 102 13.25 1.67 0.79
C ALA A 102 13.98 2.54 -0.26
N GLY A 103 13.94 2.13 -1.53
CA GLY A 103 14.54 2.89 -2.62
C GLY A 103 13.93 4.29 -2.79
N GLU A 104 12.62 4.43 -2.61
CA GLU A 104 11.95 5.73 -2.65
C GLU A 104 12.35 6.63 -1.48
N ILE A 105 12.46 6.08 -0.26
CA ILE A 105 12.95 6.82 0.91
C ILE A 105 14.39 7.30 0.68
N VAL A 106 15.28 6.41 0.24
CA VAL A 106 16.69 6.77 0.00
C VAL A 106 16.80 7.85 -1.09
N ARG A 107 16.02 7.76 -2.17
CA ARG A 107 15.97 8.81 -3.19
C ARG A 107 15.53 10.16 -2.62
N ALA A 108 14.46 10.17 -1.82
CA ALA A 108 13.96 11.40 -1.20
C ALA A 108 15.02 12.05 -0.30
N LEU A 109 15.69 11.27 0.55
CA LEU A 109 16.75 11.76 1.43
C LEU A 109 17.96 12.28 0.64
N LEU A 110 18.36 11.61 -0.43
CA LEU A 110 19.46 12.08 -1.29
C LEU A 110 19.10 13.38 -2.01
N VAL A 111 17.85 13.54 -2.45
CA VAL A 111 17.38 14.80 -3.03
C VAL A 111 17.43 15.91 -2.00
N GLU A 112 16.91 15.70 -0.79
CA GLU A 112 16.96 16.68 0.30
C GLU A 112 18.39 17.12 0.64
N ILE A 113 19.34 16.17 0.71
CA ILE A 113 20.77 16.46 0.91
C ILE A 113 21.32 17.34 -0.22
N ASN A 114 21.01 17.02 -1.48
CA ASN A 114 21.53 17.72 -2.66
C ASN A 114 20.88 19.09 -2.89
N THR A 115 19.61 19.27 -2.49
CA THR A 115 18.92 20.55 -2.63
C THR A 115 19.25 21.54 -1.52
N GLY A 116 19.96 21.09 -0.48
CA GLY A 116 20.26 21.88 0.70
C GLY A 116 18.99 22.08 1.52
N ALA A 117 18.98 21.56 2.74
CA ALA A 117 18.07 22.06 3.76
C ALA A 117 18.28 23.59 3.89
N ASN A 118 17.30 24.35 3.39
CA ASN A 118 17.02 25.73 3.79
C ASN A 118 15.89 25.68 4.82
#